data_AF-A0AAD5RZE8-F1
#
_entry.id   AF-A0AAD5RZE8-F1
#
_cell.length_a   1.000
_cell.length_b   1.000
_cell.length_c   1.000
_cell.angle_alpha   90.00
_cell.angle_beta   90.00
_cell.angle_gamma   90.00
#
_symmetry.space_group_name_H-M   'P 1'
#
loop_
_entity.id
_entity.type
_entity.pdbx_description
1 polymer ?
#
loop_
_entity_poly.entity_id
_entity_poly.type
_entity_poly.pdbx_seq_one_letter_code
_entity_poly.pdbx_strand_id
1 'polypeptide(L)'
;VPSFTKLLTHPEIFNPSPSVASVPSTALFIIDQETKLSKARYVNGIYIPLTTDDDEDDPTSLSQSSLAQKVLSLVTSPLKLFTSTVLWHWEDNAAPSNNRKQVTTLQTRNIALTVLLHTTPLEAMRSKLAVKEFGSALELAKRFELPVDEIYQHKWRDLFIPGEEETEITEEVIRDVLARVEDRKWVLEECVGRVPGTAGGARLLLQYGVKMTEGVGLSDVEGEIEKVLRQFDSDAESPVREDSPTKDGVTVLDVCLYRTKFLRFLDRLETHEAIYAGTDYSPYGGYAVHLEWFRTVSLISLAFEFAQDANFHALEVLFTRHPEVLRYWFGILANVPEVVDVLQYKHLLPKLDTRTGREMEWPVVPWRKKDWTSTPSVREFVGIVEDSDDTNPLQEGVFKSDYPASKEDVCQFYERRAREIEEASGVVDFAVDLVR
;
A
#
# COMPACT_ATOMS: atom_id res chain seq x y z
N VAL A 1 27.42 1.13 29.38
CA VAL A 1 27.20 2.38 30.14
C VAL A 1 28.55 2.93 30.57
N PRO A 2 29.12 3.95 29.91
CA PRO A 2 30.21 4.72 30.48
C PRO A 2 29.64 5.94 31.20
N SER A 3 30.14 6.16 32.41
CA SER A 3 29.70 7.11 33.42
C SER A 3 30.00 8.56 33.03
N PHE A 4 28.95 9.31 32.70
CA PHE A 4 28.94 10.76 32.43
C PHE A 4 28.89 11.62 33.72
N THR A 5 29.67 11.28 34.75
CA THR A 5 29.56 11.93 36.07
C THR A 5 30.89 12.35 36.65
N LYS A 6 31.62 13.24 35.95
CA LYS A 6 32.71 14.04 36.54
C LYS A 6 33.10 15.21 35.62
N LEU A 7 32.29 16.26 35.55
CA LEU A 7 32.64 17.51 34.84
C LEU A 7 32.15 18.79 35.55
N LEU A 8 32.11 18.81 36.89
CA LEU A 8 31.67 20.00 37.63
C LEU A 8 32.52 20.30 38.88
N THR A 9 33.86 20.29 38.81
CA THR A 9 34.70 20.79 39.92
C THR A 9 36.08 21.34 39.51
N HIS A 10 36.26 21.93 38.32
CA HIS A 10 37.52 22.63 38.01
C HIS A 10 37.28 24.00 37.34
N PRO A 11 38.07 25.04 37.69
CA PRO A 11 38.02 26.33 37.02
C PRO A 11 38.32 26.15 35.53
N GLU A 12 37.54 26.81 34.68
CA GLU A 12 37.50 26.61 33.23
C GLU A 12 38.90 26.64 32.60
N ILE A 13 39.46 25.46 32.37
CA ILE A 13 40.61 25.29 31.50
C ILE A 13 40.08 25.53 30.09
N PHE A 14 40.63 26.55 29.41
CA PHE A 14 40.41 26.79 27.99
C PHE A 14 40.82 25.54 27.21
N ASN A 15 39.87 24.64 26.97
CA ASN A 15 40.08 23.55 26.04
C ASN A 15 40.13 24.16 24.63
N PRO A 16 41.14 23.84 23.81
CA PRO A 16 41.21 24.36 22.45
C PRO A 16 39.98 23.85 21.66
N SER A 17 39.19 24.78 21.15
CA SER A 17 38.17 24.50 20.14
C SER A 17 38.85 24.30 18.78
N PRO A 18 38.52 23.24 18.02
CA PRO A 18 37.55 22.18 18.31
C PRO A 18 38.12 21.06 19.19
N SER A 19 37.32 20.56 20.14
CA SER A 19 37.65 19.37 20.93
C SER A 19 37.20 18.12 20.19
N VAL A 20 38.14 17.25 19.83
CA VAL A 20 37.87 16.00 19.11
C VAL A 20 37.98 14.81 20.07
N ALA A 21 36.92 14.00 20.15
CA ALA A 21 36.90 12.75 20.89
C ALA A 21 36.67 11.59 19.92
N SER A 22 37.60 10.64 19.87
CA SER A 22 37.49 9.44 19.05
C SER A 22 37.00 8.25 19.88
N VAL A 23 35.96 7.56 19.41
CA VAL A 23 35.65 6.21 19.87
C VAL A 23 36.30 5.23 18.88
N PRO A 24 37.14 4.28 19.32
CA PRO A 24 37.77 3.33 18.41
C PRO A 24 36.72 2.66 17.52
N SER A 25 36.98 2.65 16.21
CA SER A 25 36.22 1.93 15.15
C SER A 25 34.79 2.37 14.81
N THR A 26 34.21 3.43 15.41
CA THR A 26 32.77 3.73 15.21
C THR A 26 32.45 5.20 14.93
N ALA A 27 33.02 6.15 15.66
CA ALA A 27 32.66 7.56 15.51
C ALA A 27 33.76 8.51 16.00
N LEU A 28 33.89 9.65 15.32
CA LEU A 28 34.61 10.84 15.78
C LEU A 28 33.58 11.90 16.17
N PHE A 29 33.64 12.35 17.42
CA PHE A 29 32.83 13.46 17.92
C PHE A 29 33.69 14.72 17.91
N ILE A 30 33.22 15.76 17.23
CA ILE A 30 33.86 17.07 17.14
C ILE A 30 32.93 18.04 17.85
N ILE A 31 33.40 18.62 18.95
CA ILE A 31 32.70 19.68 19.66
C ILE A 31 33.36 21.00 19.27
N ASP A 32 32.62 21.83 18.57
CA ASP A 32 33.00 23.22 18.31
C ASP A 32 32.25 24.13 19.28
N GLN A 33 32.93 25.18 19.75
CA GLN A 33 32.37 26.10 20.73
C GLN A 33 32.62 27.53 20.27
N GLU A 34 31.57 28.20 19.84
CA GLU A 34 31.59 29.63 19.55
C GLU A 34 31.10 30.39 20.80
N THR A 35 31.94 31.26 21.34
CA THR A 35 31.57 32.11 22.47
C THR A 35 31.30 33.52 21.96
N LYS A 36 30.06 33.98 22.05
CA LYS A 36 29.70 35.39 21.78
C LYS A 36 29.46 36.14 23.07
N LEU A 37 30.03 37.33 23.17
CA LEU A 37 29.78 38.26 24.25
C LEU A 37 28.71 39.24 23.78
N SER A 38 27.50 39.14 24.35
CA SER A 38 26.42 40.08 24.10
C SER A 38 26.15 40.90 25.35
N LYS A 39 26.06 42.22 25.23
CA LYS A 39 25.58 43.07 26.33
C LYS A 39 24.08 42.81 26.49
N ALA A 40 23.60 42.60 27.71
CA ALA A 40 22.18 42.45 27.97
C ALA A 40 21.75 43.32 29.14
N ARG A 41 20.50 43.79 29.09
CA ARG A 41 19.88 44.53 30.18
C ARG A 41 19.03 43.56 31.00
N TYR A 42 19.23 43.58 32.32
CA TYR A 42 18.38 42.82 33.24
C TYR A 42 17.15 43.66 33.59
N VAL A 43 15.97 43.23 33.15
CA VAL A 43 14.70 43.92 33.43
C VAL A 43 13.68 42.87 33.88
N ASN A 44 13.09 43.05 35.06
CA ASN A 44 12.02 42.20 35.60
C ASN A 44 12.33 40.68 35.59
N GLY A 45 13.56 40.28 35.94
CA GLY A 45 13.92 38.88 36.05
C GLY A 45 14.39 38.21 34.76
N ILE A 46 14.38 38.91 33.62
CA ILE A 46 14.75 38.38 32.30
C ILE A 46 15.89 39.23 31.72
N TYR A 47 16.85 38.57 31.08
CA TYR A 47 17.92 39.24 30.35
C TYR A 47 17.49 39.51 28.91
N ILE A 48 17.53 40.78 28.50
CA ILE A 48 17.20 41.19 27.13
C ILE A 48 18.51 41.57 26.41
N PRO A 49 18.91 40.86 25.33
CA PRO A 49 20.13 41.18 24.60
C PRO A 49 20.00 42.55 23.93
N LEU A 50 21.02 43.41 24.11
CA LEU A 50 21.17 44.67 23.40
C LEU A 50 21.82 44.36 22.04
N THR A 51 21.08 44.55 20.96
CA THR A 51 21.64 44.51 19.61
C THR A 51 22.52 45.75 19.40
N THR A 52 23.57 45.63 18.60
CA THR A 52 24.59 46.66 18.36
C THR A 52 24.09 47.99 17.78
N ASP A 53 22.79 48.12 17.51
CA ASP A 53 22.17 49.33 16.95
C ASP A 53 21.51 50.24 18.00
N ASP A 54 21.59 49.91 19.29
CA ASP A 54 20.93 50.66 20.39
C ASP A 54 21.77 51.82 20.99
N ASP A 55 22.95 52.14 20.43
CA ASP A 55 23.81 53.22 20.95
C ASP A 55 23.57 54.60 20.26
N GLU A 56 22.52 54.76 19.44
CA GLU A 56 22.08 56.06 18.93
C GLU A 56 20.71 56.47 19.52
N ASP A 57 20.75 57.41 20.47
CA ASP A 57 19.59 58.19 20.89
C ASP A 57 19.11 59.07 19.71
N ASP A 58 18.11 58.61 18.94
CA ASP A 58 17.31 59.49 18.05
C ASP A 58 15.80 59.34 18.36
N PRO A 59 15.14 60.37 18.91
CA PRO A 59 13.76 60.26 19.38
C PRO A 59 12.75 60.55 18.27
N THR A 60 12.80 59.86 17.12
CA THR A 60 11.69 59.89 16.16
C THR A 60 11.65 58.66 15.26
N SER A 61 10.85 57.65 15.62
CA SER A 61 9.90 57.03 14.68
C SER A 61 8.99 56.03 15.41
N LEU A 62 7.72 56.40 15.48
CA LEU A 62 6.63 55.49 15.81
C LEU A 62 6.29 54.69 14.55
N SER A 63 6.35 53.36 14.62
CA SER A 63 5.49 52.54 13.76
C SER A 63 5.01 51.25 14.44
N GLN A 64 3.73 51.29 14.81
CA GLN A 64 2.74 50.21 14.82
C GLN A 64 2.98 49.00 15.75
N SER A 65 2.05 48.54 16.59
CA SER A 65 0.71 48.97 16.98
C SER A 65 0.24 48.07 18.15
N SER A 66 -0.61 48.56 19.05
CA SER A 66 -1.83 47.82 19.42
C SER A 66 -2.84 48.73 20.12
N LEU A 67 -4.11 48.49 19.79
CA LEU A 67 -5.29 49.31 20.09
C LEU A 67 -5.62 49.48 21.58
N ALA A 68 -4.93 48.76 22.47
CA ALA A 68 -5.19 48.79 23.91
C ALA A 68 -4.78 50.11 24.59
N GLN A 69 -3.81 50.84 24.02
CA GLN A 69 -3.28 52.06 24.64
C GLN A 69 -4.10 53.33 24.37
N LYS A 70 -5.09 53.31 23.47
CA LYS A 70 -5.93 54.50 23.20
C LYS A 70 -7.11 54.67 24.16
N VAL A 71 -7.64 53.58 24.74
CA VAL A 71 -8.83 53.65 25.61
C VAL A 71 -8.48 54.16 27.01
N LEU A 72 -7.27 53.89 27.50
CA LEU A 72 -6.86 54.24 28.87
C LEU A 72 -6.43 55.71 29.06
N SER A 73 -6.36 56.51 27.99
CA SER A 73 -5.92 57.92 28.08
C SER A 73 -7.05 58.94 28.27
N LEU A 74 -8.32 58.53 28.16
CA LEU A 74 -9.48 59.46 28.17
C LEU A 74 -10.10 59.69 29.55
N VAL A 75 -9.58 59.09 30.62
CA VAL A 75 -10.03 59.39 32.00
C VAL A 75 -8.83 59.63 32.89
N THR A 76 -7.98 60.61 32.55
CA THR A 76 -7.03 61.17 33.52
C THR A 76 -6.94 62.69 33.39
N SER A 77 -7.81 63.40 34.10
CA SER A 77 -7.57 64.68 34.80
C SER A 77 -8.88 65.09 35.49
N PRO A 78 -8.98 64.97 36.83
CA PRO A 78 -8.39 66.01 37.67
C PRO A 78 -7.92 65.51 39.06
N LEU A 79 -7.07 64.47 39.13
CA LEU A 79 -6.52 64.01 40.43
C LEU A 79 -4.99 63.99 40.51
N LYS A 80 -4.29 64.52 39.49
CA LYS A 80 -2.81 64.67 39.51
C LYS A 80 -2.28 65.72 40.51
N LEU A 81 -3.15 66.36 41.29
CA LEU A 81 -2.76 67.40 42.25
C LEU A 81 -2.87 66.98 43.73
N PHE A 82 -3.44 65.81 44.04
CA PHE A 82 -3.56 65.35 45.43
C PHE A 82 -2.75 64.10 45.79
N THR A 83 -2.10 63.44 44.82
CA THR A 83 -1.19 62.34 45.12
C THR A 83 0.27 62.79 45.20
N SER A 84 0.65 63.93 44.61
CA SER A 84 2.05 64.38 44.54
C SER A 84 2.55 65.13 45.78
N THR A 85 1.71 65.43 46.76
CA THR A 85 2.14 66.10 48.02
C THR A 85 2.00 65.23 49.26
N VAL A 86 1.35 64.07 49.17
CA VAL A 86 1.18 63.15 50.31
C VAL A 86 2.02 61.87 50.14
N LEU A 87 2.36 61.45 48.92
CA LEU A 87 3.21 60.27 48.69
C LEU A 87 4.73 60.53 48.76
N TRP A 88 5.18 61.77 48.89
CA TRP A 88 6.61 62.08 49.09
C TRP A 88 7.06 62.02 50.56
N HIS A 89 6.15 61.85 51.52
CA HIS A 89 6.48 61.77 52.94
C HIS A 89 6.52 60.35 53.50
N TRP A 90 6.28 59.32 52.68
CA TRP A 90 6.14 57.95 53.16
C TRP A 90 6.98 56.90 52.41
N GLU A 91 8.00 57.34 51.67
CA GLU A 91 8.96 56.41 51.10
C GLU A 91 10.37 57.01 51.09
N ASP A 92 10.83 57.42 52.28
CA ASP A 92 12.24 57.65 52.57
C ASP A 92 12.57 56.98 53.91
N ASN A 93 12.94 55.70 53.83
CA ASN A 93 13.90 55.06 54.74
C ASN A 93 14.26 53.65 54.26
N ALA A 94 14.90 53.57 53.09
CA ALA A 94 15.89 52.54 52.73
C ALA A 94 16.56 52.95 51.41
N ALA A 95 17.54 53.84 51.47
CA ALA A 95 18.46 54.13 50.36
C ALA A 95 19.21 52.85 49.91
N PRO A 96 19.71 52.74 48.64
CA PRO A 96 20.12 53.88 47.83
C PRO A 96 19.62 53.92 46.38
N SER A 97 19.33 55.14 45.95
CA SER A 97 19.41 55.62 44.58
C SER A 97 20.69 55.14 43.90
N ASN A 98 20.56 54.24 42.93
CA ASN A 98 21.51 54.01 41.84
C ASN A 98 20.83 53.17 40.76
N ASN A 99 19.85 53.73 40.03
CA ASN A 99 19.39 53.16 38.76
C ASN A 99 20.43 53.45 37.65
N ARG A 100 21.66 52.99 37.88
CA ARG A 100 22.64 52.81 36.81
C ARG A 100 22.12 51.60 36.04
N LYS A 101 21.52 51.81 34.87
CA LYS A 101 21.06 50.74 33.96
C LYS A 101 22.18 49.70 33.89
N GLN A 102 22.07 48.60 34.63
CA GLN A 102 23.16 47.66 34.81
C GLN A 102 23.20 46.80 33.55
N VAL A 103 24.05 47.23 32.61
CA VAL A 103 24.35 46.46 31.41
C VAL A 103 25.30 45.35 31.85
N THR A 104 24.82 44.12 31.85
CA THR A 104 25.60 42.95 32.21
C THR A 104 26.07 42.29 30.91
N THR A 105 27.37 42.02 30.82
CA THR A 105 27.92 41.26 29.70
C THR A 105 27.51 39.79 29.86
N LEU A 106 26.68 39.28 28.96
CA LEU A 106 26.33 37.87 28.91
C LEU A 106 27.27 37.14 27.96
N GLN A 107 27.75 36.00 28.44
CA GLN A 107 28.50 35.05 27.62
C GLN A 107 27.52 34.00 27.11
N THR A 108 27.12 34.10 25.85
CA THR A 108 26.35 33.05 25.17
C THR A 108 27.33 32.07 24.52
N ARG A 109 27.25 30.80 24.87
CA ARG A 109 28.06 29.72 24.27
C ARG A 109 27.19 28.93 23.31
N ASN A 110 27.53 28.97 22.03
CA ASN A 110 26.97 28.08 21.03
C ASN A 110 27.89 26.86 20.94
N ILE A 111 27.36 25.70 21.33
CA ILE A 111 28.08 24.44 21.27
C ILE A 111 27.51 23.65 20.09
N ALA A 112 28.34 23.38 19.08
CA ALA A 112 27.99 22.53 17.96
C ALA A 112 28.66 21.16 18.11
N LEU A 113 27.86 20.09 18.12
CA LEU A 113 28.35 18.72 18.14
C LEU A 113 28.23 18.12 16.74
N THR A 114 29.36 17.82 16.11
CA THR A 114 29.42 17.13 14.81
C THR A 114 29.93 15.70 15.02
N VAL A 115 29.25 14.71 14.47
CA VAL A 115 29.64 13.30 14.57
C VAL A 115 30.03 12.79 13.19
N LEU A 116 31.28 12.37 13.01
CA LEU A 116 31.74 11.66 11.81
C LEU A 116 31.72 10.17 12.11
N LEU A 117 30.77 9.46 11.52
CA LEU A 117 30.67 8.01 11.63
C LEU A 117 31.58 7.35 10.60
N HIS A 118 32.30 6.31 10.99
CA HIS A 118 32.98 5.46 10.01
C HIS A 118 31.95 4.51 9.40
N THR A 119 31.32 4.93 8.30
CA THR A 119 30.28 4.15 7.62
C THR A 119 30.84 3.44 6.40
N THR A 120 30.46 2.18 6.21
CA THR A 120 30.71 1.49 4.94
C THR A 120 29.88 2.14 3.81
N PRO A 121 30.32 2.07 2.53
CA PRO A 121 29.54 2.61 1.41
C PRO A 121 28.11 2.05 1.32
N LEU A 122 27.92 0.78 1.71
CA LEU A 122 26.61 0.12 1.77
C LEU A 122 25.70 0.72 2.84
N GLU A 123 26.22 0.95 4.05
CA GLU A 123 25.47 1.61 5.13
C GLU A 123 25.15 3.06 4.79
N ALA A 124 26.09 3.79 4.16
CA ALA A 124 25.85 5.14 3.67
C ALA A 124 24.74 5.16 2.61
N MET A 125 24.74 4.20 1.69
CA MET A 125 23.68 4.03 0.70
C MET A 125 22.33 3.76 1.35
N ARG A 126 22.25 2.80 2.29
CA ARG A 126 21.02 2.47 3.02
C ARG A 126 20.51 3.63 3.88
N SER A 127 21.42 4.40 4.48
CA SER A 127 21.06 5.64 5.17
C SER A 127 20.47 6.68 4.21
N LYS A 128 20.99 6.80 2.99
CA LYS A 128 20.43 7.68 1.96
C LYS A 128 19.08 7.22 1.42
N LEU A 129 18.87 5.90 1.30
CA LEU A 129 17.57 5.32 0.98
C LEU A 129 16.52 5.66 2.05
N ALA A 130 16.88 5.56 3.33
CA ALA A 130 15.99 5.93 4.44
C ALA A 130 15.57 7.42 4.42
N VAL A 131 16.38 8.29 3.82
CA VAL A 131 16.10 9.73 3.66
C VAL A 131 15.40 10.03 2.31
N LYS A 132 15.09 9.00 1.50
CA LYS A 132 14.50 9.12 0.15
C LYS A 132 15.36 9.89 -0.86
N GLU A 133 16.67 9.99 -0.62
CA GLU A 133 17.63 10.61 -1.55
C GLU A 133 18.14 9.59 -2.59
N PHE A 134 17.27 9.13 -3.47
CA PHE A 134 17.60 8.08 -4.46
C PHE A 134 18.69 8.51 -5.46
N GLY A 135 18.76 9.79 -5.83
CA GLY A 135 19.79 10.31 -6.74
C GLY A 135 21.20 10.17 -6.16
N SER A 136 21.39 10.64 -4.92
CA SER A 136 22.64 10.52 -4.17
C SER A 136 23.02 9.06 -3.95
N ALA A 137 22.04 8.19 -3.63
CA ALA A 137 22.26 6.76 -3.47
C ALA A 137 22.75 6.11 -4.78
N LEU A 138 22.19 6.49 -5.92
CA LEU A 138 22.59 5.97 -7.24
C LEU A 138 24.02 6.40 -7.60
N GLU A 139 24.41 7.63 -7.29
CA GLU A 139 25.78 8.11 -7.49
C GLU A 139 26.79 7.34 -6.62
N LEU A 140 26.44 7.09 -5.36
CA LEU A 140 27.24 6.27 -4.46
C LEU A 140 27.37 4.83 -4.98
N ALA A 141 26.27 4.23 -5.43
CA ALA A 141 26.29 2.87 -5.95
C ALA A 141 27.17 2.75 -7.21
N LYS A 142 27.07 3.70 -8.14
CA LYS A 142 27.96 3.75 -9.32
C LYS A 142 29.43 3.94 -8.96
N ARG A 143 29.72 4.76 -7.94
CA ARG A 143 31.08 5.05 -7.51
C ARG A 143 31.76 3.87 -6.82
N PHE A 144 30.99 3.07 -6.08
CA PHE A 144 31.49 1.95 -5.28
C PHE A 144 31.08 0.57 -5.86
N GLU A 145 30.56 0.52 -7.08
CA GLU A 145 30.12 -0.70 -7.78
C GLU A 145 29.16 -1.57 -6.92
N LEU A 146 28.23 -0.91 -6.21
CA LEU A 146 27.21 -1.59 -5.39
C LEU A 146 26.00 -2.02 -6.24
N PRO A 147 25.27 -3.07 -5.82
CA PRO A 147 24.07 -3.51 -6.52
C PRO A 147 23.01 -2.41 -6.53
N VAL A 148 22.56 -2.03 -7.72
CA VAL A 148 21.59 -0.94 -7.93
C VAL A 148 20.15 -1.41 -7.66
N ASP A 149 19.89 -2.72 -7.73
CA ASP A 149 18.58 -3.32 -7.48
C ASP A 149 18.01 -2.93 -6.11
N GLU A 150 18.82 -2.94 -5.04
CA GLU A 150 18.36 -2.53 -3.70
C GLU A 150 17.73 -1.12 -3.71
N ILE A 151 18.24 -0.21 -4.54
CA ILE A 151 17.76 1.18 -4.65
C ILE A 151 16.40 1.22 -5.35
N TYR A 152 16.26 0.54 -6.50
CA TYR A 152 15.01 0.52 -7.25
C TYR A 152 13.92 -0.28 -6.53
N GLN A 153 14.28 -1.37 -5.85
CA GLN A 153 13.36 -2.13 -4.99
C GLN A 153 12.85 -1.28 -3.82
N HIS A 154 13.72 -0.49 -3.18
CA HIS A 154 13.30 0.43 -2.12
C HIS A 154 12.39 1.54 -2.68
N LYS A 155 12.77 2.13 -3.82
CA LYS A 155 11.98 3.13 -4.52
C LYS A 155 10.59 2.61 -4.90
N TRP A 156 10.47 1.34 -5.29
CA TRP A 156 9.18 0.70 -5.57
C TRP A 156 8.33 0.53 -4.30
N ARG A 157 8.93 0.03 -3.21
CA ARG A 157 8.22 -0.19 -1.92
C ARG A 157 7.72 1.11 -1.32
N ASP A 158 8.46 2.20 -1.47
CA ASP A 158 8.08 3.52 -0.97
C ASP A 158 6.78 4.05 -1.59
N LEU A 159 6.43 3.62 -2.81
CA LEU A 159 5.18 4.01 -3.47
C LEU A 159 3.92 3.46 -2.80
N PHE A 160 4.05 2.41 -1.99
CA PHE A 160 2.92 1.72 -1.35
C PHE A 160 2.86 1.93 0.17
N ILE A 161 3.61 2.89 0.71
CA ILE A 161 3.60 3.18 2.15
C ILE A 161 2.26 3.83 2.51
N PRO A 162 1.48 3.26 3.44
CA PRO A 162 0.18 3.82 3.83
C PRO A 162 0.34 5.16 4.54
N GLY A 163 -0.41 6.17 4.11
CA GLY A 163 -0.47 7.50 4.74
C GLY A 163 0.24 8.62 3.97
N GLU A 164 0.97 8.31 2.90
CA GLU A 164 1.39 9.29 1.90
C GLU A 164 0.40 9.31 0.71
N GLU A 165 0.37 10.39 -0.08
CA GLU A 165 -0.48 10.44 -1.28
C GLU A 165 -0.14 9.25 -2.18
N GLU A 166 -1.10 8.33 -2.37
CA GLU A 166 -0.91 7.15 -3.23
C GLU A 166 -0.51 7.62 -4.63
N THR A 167 0.73 7.34 -5.00
CA THR A 167 1.21 7.67 -6.34
C THR A 167 0.57 6.70 -7.31
N GLU A 168 -0.20 7.21 -8.27
CA GLU A 168 -0.80 6.38 -9.30
C GLU A 168 0.29 5.65 -10.09
N ILE A 169 0.11 4.35 -10.29
CA ILE A 169 1.03 3.55 -11.08
C ILE A 169 0.76 3.82 -12.56
N THR A 170 1.63 4.60 -13.17
CA THR A 170 1.64 4.83 -14.61
C THR A 170 2.70 4.00 -15.33
N GLU A 171 2.64 3.96 -16.65
CA GLU A 171 3.63 3.26 -17.48
C GLU A 171 5.05 3.83 -17.27
N GLU A 172 5.17 5.13 -17.01
CA GLU A 172 6.46 5.78 -16.72
C GLU A 172 7.07 5.26 -15.42
N VAL A 173 6.27 5.10 -14.36
CA VAL A 173 6.75 4.58 -13.07
C VAL A 173 7.30 3.17 -13.23
N ILE A 174 6.57 2.30 -13.95
CA ILE A 174 7.00 0.93 -14.24
C ILE A 174 8.32 0.95 -15.03
N ARG A 175 8.42 1.77 -16.07
CA ARG A 175 9.64 1.89 -16.90
C ARG A 175 10.83 2.45 -16.12
N ASP A 176 10.60 3.41 -15.24
CA ASP A 176 11.66 4.13 -14.55
C ASP A 176 12.15 3.39 -13.28
N VAL A 177 11.34 2.47 -12.75
CA VAL A 177 11.66 1.68 -11.54
C VAL A 177 11.78 0.20 -11.88
N LEU A 178 10.68 -0.50 -12.19
CA LEU A 178 10.65 -1.95 -12.36
C LEU A 178 11.50 -2.44 -13.54
N ALA A 179 11.51 -1.71 -14.66
CA ALA A 179 12.31 -2.10 -15.83
C ALA A 179 13.83 -1.93 -15.63
N ARG A 180 14.26 -1.32 -14.52
CA ARG A 180 15.68 -1.13 -14.16
C ARG A 180 16.18 -2.13 -13.12
N VAL A 181 15.31 -3.01 -12.61
CA VAL A 181 15.68 -4.07 -11.67
C VAL A 181 16.15 -5.28 -12.47
N GLU A 182 17.31 -5.83 -12.11
CA GLU A 182 17.89 -7.01 -12.76
C GLU A 182 17.25 -8.32 -12.28
N ASP A 183 16.85 -8.40 -11.00
CA ASP A 183 16.13 -9.54 -10.44
C ASP A 183 14.71 -9.68 -11.03
N ARG A 184 14.59 -10.49 -12.08
CA ARG A 184 13.32 -10.77 -12.75
C ARG A 184 12.33 -11.50 -11.87
N LYS A 185 12.77 -12.39 -10.99
CA LYS A 185 11.88 -13.15 -10.11
C LYS A 185 11.20 -12.22 -9.13
N TRP A 186 11.97 -11.33 -8.50
CA TRP A 186 11.44 -10.31 -7.61
C TRP A 186 10.43 -9.39 -8.32
N VAL A 187 10.72 -8.97 -9.56
CA VAL A 187 9.78 -8.14 -10.34
C VAL A 187 8.46 -8.88 -10.59
N LEU A 188 8.50 -10.17 -10.96
CA LEU A 188 7.29 -10.98 -11.16
C LEU A 188 6.48 -11.12 -9.86
N GLU A 189 7.14 -11.37 -8.74
CA GLU A 189 6.52 -11.46 -7.41
C GLU A 189 5.81 -10.16 -7.03
N GLU A 190 6.45 -9.01 -7.22
CA GLU A 190 5.83 -7.72 -6.91
C GLU A 190 4.69 -7.37 -7.87
N CYS A 191 4.81 -7.70 -9.17
CA CYS A 191 3.73 -7.46 -10.13
C CYS A 191 2.48 -8.31 -9.83
N VAL A 192 2.66 -9.51 -9.27
CA VAL A 192 1.55 -10.38 -8.84
C VAL A 192 1.04 -10.01 -7.46
N GLY A 193 1.91 -9.68 -6.52
CA GLY A 193 1.57 -9.52 -5.11
C GLY A 193 1.02 -8.14 -4.75
N ARG A 194 1.36 -7.08 -5.51
CA ARG A 194 0.91 -5.72 -5.22
C ARG A 194 -0.36 -5.38 -5.99
N VAL A 195 -1.31 -4.75 -5.30
CA VAL A 195 -2.53 -4.22 -5.92
C VAL A 195 -2.53 -2.69 -5.83
N PRO A 196 -2.53 -1.99 -6.97
CA PRO A 196 -2.62 -0.53 -7.01
C PRO A 196 -4.00 -0.01 -6.60
N GLY A 197 -4.07 1.23 -6.12
CA GLY A 197 -5.31 1.90 -5.74
C GLY A 197 -6.29 2.21 -6.88
N THR A 198 -5.89 1.98 -8.14
CA THR A 198 -6.72 2.24 -9.32
C THR A 198 -6.76 1.04 -10.26
N ALA A 199 -7.90 0.85 -10.95
CA ALA A 199 -8.07 -0.20 -11.96
C ALA A 199 -7.08 -0.05 -13.12
N GLY A 200 -6.79 1.18 -13.54
CA GLY A 200 -5.80 1.50 -14.56
C GLY A 200 -4.40 1.02 -14.16
N GLY A 201 -3.96 1.36 -12.95
CA GLY A 201 -2.67 0.94 -12.43
C GLY A 201 -2.57 -0.59 -12.29
N ALA A 202 -3.61 -1.23 -11.75
CA ALA A 202 -3.67 -2.69 -11.64
C ALA A 202 -3.53 -3.38 -13.00
N ARG A 203 -4.24 -2.88 -14.01
CA ARG A 203 -4.17 -3.39 -15.38
C ARG A 203 -2.77 -3.24 -15.98
N LEU A 204 -2.15 -2.07 -15.83
CA LEU A 204 -0.79 -1.81 -16.33
C LEU A 204 0.25 -2.72 -15.69
N LEU A 205 0.19 -2.89 -14.37
CA LEU A 205 1.13 -3.73 -13.62
C LEU A 205 1.02 -5.20 -14.03
N LEU A 206 -0.20 -5.72 -14.13
CA LEU A 206 -0.44 -7.11 -14.56
C LEU A 206 -0.05 -7.33 -16.03
N GLN A 207 -0.34 -6.37 -16.93
CA GLN A 207 0.06 -6.45 -18.34
C GLN A 207 1.58 -6.41 -18.50
N TYR A 208 2.28 -5.61 -17.70
CA TYR A 208 3.74 -5.61 -17.66
C TYR A 208 4.30 -6.98 -17.24
N GLY A 209 3.70 -7.60 -16.21
CA GLY A 209 3.99 -8.97 -15.81
C GLY A 209 3.80 -9.98 -16.95
N VAL A 210 2.69 -9.90 -17.69
CA VAL A 210 2.46 -10.76 -18.87
C VAL A 210 3.55 -10.56 -19.92
N LYS A 211 3.93 -9.32 -20.23
CA LYS A 211 5.00 -9.01 -21.19
C LYS A 211 6.34 -9.63 -20.80
N MET A 212 6.66 -9.67 -19.51
CA MET A 212 7.88 -10.30 -18.99
C MET A 212 7.91 -11.82 -19.17
N THR A 213 6.74 -12.45 -19.37
CA THR A 213 6.58 -13.90 -19.59
C THR A 213 6.49 -14.32 -21.07
N GLU A 214 6.55 -13.39 -22.02
CA GLU A 214 6.42 -13.69 -23.46
C GLU A 214 7.57 -14.53 -24.03
N GLY A 215 8.71 -14.59 -23.34
CA GLY A 215 9.90 -15.33 -23.77
C GLY A 215 9.80 -16.85 -23.64
N VAL A 216 8.73 -17.38 -23.03
CA VAL A 216 8.50 -18.82 -22.85
C VAL A 216 7.21 -19.22 -23.56
N GLY A 217 7.31 -20.27 -24.38
CA GLY A 217 6.18 -20.86 -25.10
C GLY A 217 5.85 -22.27 -24.65
N LEU A 218 4.75 -22.82 -25.19
CA LEU A 218 4.28 -24.18 -24.87
C LEU A 218 5.37 -25.26 -25.04
N SER A 219 6.18 -25.15 -26.09
CA SER A 219 7.25 -26.12 -26.39
C SER A 219 8.31 -26.19 -25.29
N ASP A 220 8.61 -25.06 -24.64
CA ASP A 220 9.59 -25.00 -23.57
C ASP A 220 9.06 -25.71 -22.33
N VAL A 221 7.77 -25.52 -22.05
CA VAL A 221 7.07 -26.15 -20.93
C VAL A 221 6.95 -27.66 -21.13
N GLU A 222 6.53 -28.10 -22.33
CA GLU A 222 6.46 -29.53 -22.67
C GLU A 222 7.84 -30.19 -22.56
N GLY A 223 8.90 -29.49 -22.97
CA GLY A 223 10.27 -29.96 -22.81
C GLY A 223 10.70 -30.13 -21.35
N GLU A 224 10.31 -29.22 -20.46
CA GLU A 224 10.57 -29.37 -19.01
C GLU A 224 9.73 -30.48 -18.38
N ILE A 225 8.44 -30.58 -18.71
CA ILE A 225 7.57 -31.67 -18.23
C ILE A 225 8.17 -33.02 -18.65
N GLU A 226 8.63 -33.16 -19.89
CA GLU A 226 9.26 -34.40 -20.37
C GLU A 226 10.55 -34.72 -19.61
N LYS A 227 11.38 -33.71 -19.29
CA LYS A 227 12.58 -33.92 -18.45
C LYS A 227 12.22 -34.42 -17.07
N VAL A 228 11.19 -33.85 -16.44
CA VAL A 228 10.73 -34.26 -15.10
C VAL A 228 10.20 -35.70 -15.16
N LEU A 229 9.34 -36.04 -16.13
CA LEU A 229 8.80 -37.39 -16.28
C LEU A 229 9.90 -38.44 -16.50
N ARG A 230 10.92 -38.13 -17.31
CA ARG A 230 12.07 -39.03 -17.52
C ARG A 230 12.90 -39.26 -16.26
N GLN A 231 12.94 -38.30 -15.33
CA GLN A 231 13.60 -38.48 -14.04
C GLN A 231 12.84 -39.45 -13.13
N PHE A 232 11.50 -39.46 -13.21
CA PHE A 232 10.66 -40.40 -12.45
C PHE A 232 10.76 -41.84 -12.99
N ASP A 233 10.92 -42.03 -14.30
CA ASP A 233 11.04 -43.37 -14.91
C ASP A 233 12.42 -44.03 -14.67
N SER A 234 13.44 -43.25 -14.28
CA SER A 234 14.74 -43.80 -13.91
C SER A 234 14.84 -43.97 -12.39
N ASP A 235 14.66 -45.21 -11.89
CA ASP A 235 14.82 -45.64 -10.49
C ASP A 235 16.23 -45.40 -9.88
N ALA A 236 17.03 -44.48 -10.41
CA ALA A 236 18.30 -44.09 -9.82
C ALA A 236 18.05 -42.93 -8.85
N GLU A 237 18.35 -43.15 -7.56
CA GLU A 237 18.58 -42.13 -6.53
C GLU A 237 19.65 -41.12 -6.98
N SER A 238 19.31 -40.29 -7.96
CA SER A 238 20.10 -39.14 -8.35
C SER A 238 19.60 -37.96 -7.53
N PRO A 239 20.50 -37.17 -6.93
CA PRO A 239 20.08 -36.00 -6.16
C PRO A 239 19.26 -35.09 -7.08
N VAL A 240 18.16 -34.57 -6.54
CA VAL A 240 17.34 -33.50 -7.14
C VAL A 240 18.30 -32.47 -7.73
N ARG A 241 18.47 -32.49 -9.05
CA ARG A 241 19.22 -31.45 -9.73
C ARG A 241 18.29 -30.27 -9.73
N GLU A 242 18.60 -29.28 -8.89
CA GLU A 242 18.01 -27.94 -8.97
C GLU A 242 17.89 -27.57 -10.44
N ASP A 243 16.66 -27.28 -10.88
CA ASP A 243 16.36 -26.74 -12.21
C ASP A 243 17.45 -25.74 -12.53
N SER A 244 18.22 -25.97 -13.61
CA SER A 244 19.29 -25.04 -13.96
C SER A 244 18.62 -23.68 -14.15
N PRO A 245 18.82 -22.70 -13.24
CA PRO A 245 18.15 -21.44 -13.36
C PRO A 245 18.57 -20.85 -14.70
N THR A 246 17.62 -20.25 -15.43
CA THR A 246 18.01 -19.39 -16.54
C THR A 246 19.00 -18.33 -16.02
N LYS A 247 19.74 -17.67 -16.91
CA LYS A 247 20.73 -16.63 -16.52
C LYS A 247 20.19 -15.56 -15.55
N ASP A 248 18.86 -15.45 -15.45
CA ASP A 248 18.14 -14.47 -14.66
C ASP A 248 17.47 -15.05 -13.39
N GLY A 249 17.76 -16.31 -13.01
CA GLY A 249 17.24 -16.93 -11.78
C GLY A 249 15.79 -17.43 -11.85
N VAL A 250 15.11 -17.30 -12.99
CA VAL A 250 13.70 -17.69 -13.18
C VAL A 250 13.62 -19.03 -13.93
N THR A 251 12.90 -20.00 -13.39
CA THR A 251 12.67 -21.29 -14.06
C THR A 251 11.52 -21.18 -15.08
N VAL A 252 11.45 -22.12 -16.03
CA VAL A 252 10.29 -22.21 -16.95
C VAL A 252 8.99 -22.43 -16.16
N LEU A 253 9.06 -23.19 -15.06
CA LEU A 253 7.95 -23.39 -14.15
C LEU A 253 7.49 -22.09 -13.49
N ASP A 254 8.42 -21.27 -12.98
CA ASP A 254 8.10 -19.95 -12.44
C ASP A 254 7.34 -19.11 -13.48
N VAL A 255 7.80 -19.10 -14.74
CA VAL A 255 7.13 -18.35 -15.81
C VAL A 255 5.71 -18.85 -16.04
N CYS A 256 5.48 -20.18 -16.04
CA CYS A 256 4.15 -20.76 -16.18
C CYS A 256 3.21 -20.34 -15.04
N LEU A 257 3.70 -20.40 -13.80
CA LEU A 257 2.96 -20.02 -12.60
C LEU A 257 2.58 -18.54 -12.64
N TYR A 258 3.57 -17.67 -12.82
CA TYR A 258 3.34 -16.22 -12.88
C TYR A 258 2.45 -15.84 -14.05
N ARG A 259 2.64 -16.41 -15.24
CA ARG A 259 1.76 -16.14 -16.39
C ARG A 259 0.32 -16.56 -16.10
N THR A 260 0.11 -17.73 -15.50
CA THR A 260 -1.22 -18.21 -15.12
C THR A 260 -1.88 -17.27 -14.10
N LYS A 261 -1.13 -16.82 -13.08
CA LYS A 261 -1.60 -15.84 -12.09
C LYS A 261 -1.94 -14.49 -12.71
N PHE A 262 -1.06 -13.91 -13.54
CA PHE A 262 -1.32 -12.62 -14.20
C PHE A 262 -2.58 -12.68 -15.04
N LEU A 263 -2.70 -13.74 -15.84
CA LEU A 263 -3.83 -13.98 -16.71
C LEU A 263 -5.12 -14.17 -15.89
N ARG A 264 -5.10 -14.97 -14.82
CA ARG A 264 -6.24 -15.11 -13.89
C ARG A 264 -6.62 -13.75 -13.30
N PHE A 265 -5.66 -12.98 -12.78
CA PHE A 265 -5.93 -11.71 -12.13
C PHE A 265 -6.39 -10.61 -13.10
N LEU A 266 -5.95 -10.63 -14.36
CA LEU A 266 -6.50 -9.75 -15.40
C LEU A 266 -7.98 -10.08 -15.66
N ASP A 267 -8.33 -11.35 -15.78
CA ASP A 267 -9.74 -11.74 -15.99
C ASP A 267 -10.58 -11.37 -14.75
N ARG A 268 -10.04 -11.56 -13.54
CA ARG A 268 -10.69 -11.13 -12.30
C ARG A 268 -10.84 -9.61 -12.21
N LEU A 269 -9.84 -8.83 -12.63
CA LEU A 269 -9.91 -7.38 -12.66
C LEU A 269 -11.02 -6.88 -13.58
N GLU A 270 -11.11 -7.38 -14.81
CA GLU A 270 -12.19 -6.98 -15.74
C GLU A 270 -13.57 -7.40 -15.22
N THR A 271 -13.65 -8.52 -14.52
CA THR A 271 -14.89 -8.99 -13.87
C THR A 271 -15.27 -8.10 -12.69
N HIS A 272 -14.30 -7.72 -11.86
CA HIS A 272 -14.50 -6.80 -10.75
C HIS A 272 -15.00 -5.45 -11.24
N GLU A 273 -14.38 -4.90 -12.28
CA GLU A 273 -14.84 -3.66 -12.92
C GLU A 273 -16.25 -3.81 -13.50
N ALA A 274 -16.57 -4.92 -14.16
CA ALA A 274 -17.90 -5.15 -14.74
C ALA A 274 -19.02 -5.26 -13.68
N ILE A 275 -18.71 -5.75 -12.48
CA ILE A 275 -19.68 -5.92 -11.38
C ILE A 275 -19.77 -4.66 -10.52
N TYR A 276 -18.63 -4.07 -10.17
CA TYR A 276 -18.52 -3.02 -9.16
C TYR A 276 -18.20 -1.63 -9.73
N ALA A 277 -18.28 -1.42 -11.05
CA ALA A 277 -18.08 -0.11 -11.66
C ALA A 277 -18.86 0.99 -10.94
N GLY A 278 -18.16 2.03 -10.48
CA GLY A 278 -18.75 3.17 -9.79
C GLY A 278 -19.17 2.92 -8.34
N THR A 279 -18.79 1.78 -7.75
CA THR A 279 -19.01 1.48 -6.34
C THR A 279 -18.10 2.33 -5.46
N ASP A 280 -18.62 2.77 -4.30
CA ASP A 280 -17.78 3.36 -3.26
C ASP A 280 -17.05 2.26 -2.48
N TYR A 281 -15.72 2.26 -2.56
CA TYR A 281 -14.87 1.30 -1.87
C TYR A 281 -14.47 1.73 -0.45
N SER A 282 -14.90 2.89 0.02
CA SER A 282 -14.61 3.36 1.38
C SER A 282 -14.99 2.36 2.48
N PRO A 283 -16.11 1.61 2.40
CA PRO A 283 -16.46 0.60 3.41
C PRO A 283 -15.48 -0.58 3.47
N TYR A 284 -14.77 -0.85 2.37
CA TYR A 284 -13.89 -2.00 2.22
C TYR A 284 -12.41 -1.66 2.45
N GLY A 285 -12.10 -0.43 2.90
CA GLY A 285 -10.72 0.02 3.07
C GLY A 285 -10.05 0.46 1.77
N GLY A 286 -10.82 0.74 0.71
CA GLY A 286 -10.34 1.24 -0.57
C GLY A 286 -10.35 0.19 -1.69
N TYR A 287 -10.13 0.67 -2.93
CA TYR A 287 -10.18 -0.15 -4.13
C TYR A 287 -9.17 -1.32 -4.08
N ALA A 288 -7.93 -1.03 -3.67
CA ALA A 288 -6.86 -2.02 -3.64
C ALA A 288 -7.17 -3.20 -2.71
N VAL A 289 -7.72 -2.92 -1.53
CA VAL A 289 -8.09 -3.94 -0.54
C VAL A 289 -9.22 -4.83 -1.06
N HIS A 290 -10.25 -4.23 -1.66
CA HIS A 290 -11.36 -4.98 -2.22
C HIS A 290 -10.93 -5.85 -3.42
N LEU A 291 -10.08 -5.32 -4.31
CA LEU A 291 -9.57 -6.07 -5.45
C LEU A 291 -8.62 -7.20 -5.01
N GLU A 292 -7.82 -7.00 -3.95
CA GLU A 292 -6.97 -8.04 -3.34
C GLU A 292 -7.79 -9.26 -2.90
N TRP A 293 -8.93 -9.02 -2.26
CA TRP A 293 -9.88 -10.07 -1.90
C TRP A 293 -10.54 -10.69 -3.14
N PHE A 294 -11.04 -9.86 -4.07
CA PHE A 294 -11.79 -10.36 -5.23
C PHE A 294 -10.95 -11.21 -6.19
N ARG A 295 -9.66 -10.89 -6.37
CA ARG A 295 -8.78 -11.63 -7.27
C ARG A 295 -8.43 -13.03 -6.75
N THR A 296 -8.54 -13.24 -5.44
CA THR A 296 -8.21 -14.49 -4.74
C THR A 296 -9.43 -15.36 -4.43
N VAL A 297 -10.60 -14.76 -4.15
CA VAL A 297 -11.83 -15.48 -3.78
C VAL A 297 -12.30 -16.50 -4.85
N SER A 298 -12.95 -17.59 -4.41
CA SER A 298 -13.60 -18.54 -5.31
C SER A 298 -14.81 -17.89 -5.99
N LEU A 299 -14.85 -17.91 -7.33
CA LEU A 299 -16.02 -17.39 -8.07
C LEU A 299 -17.26 -18.23 -7.83
N ILE A 300 -17.09 -19.50 -7.50
CA ILE A 300 -18.21 -20.39 -7.21
C ILE A 300 -18.87 -19.90 -5.93
N SER A 301 -18.11 -19.80 -4.82
CA SER A 301 -18.62 -19.27 -3.55
C SER A 301 -19.24 -17.89 -3.71
N LEU A 302 -18.57 -17.01 -4.45
CA LEU A 302 -19.07 -15.67 -4.71
C LEU A 302 -20.38 -15.66 -5.52
N ALA A 303 -20.56 -16.60 -6.45
CA ALA A 303 -21.82 -16.75 -7.17
C ALA A 303 -22.96 -17.20 -6.24
N PHE A 304 -22.68 -18.06 -5.25
CA PHE A 304 -23.68 -18.41 -4.23
C PHE A 304 -24.07 -17.19 -3.39
N GLU A 305 -23.10 -16.37 -2.96
CA GLU A 305 -23.37 -15.11 -2.24
C GLU A 305 -24.20 -14.14 -3.10
N PHE A 306 -23.83 -13.94 -4.38
CA PHE A 306 -24.61 -13.10 -5.29
C PHE A 306 -26.03 -13.61 -5.53
N ALA A 307 -26.24 -14.93 -5.54
CA ALA A 307 -27.59 -15.49 -5.62
C ALA A 307 -28.42 -15.18 -4.37
N GLN A 308 -27.82 -15.34 -3.17
CA GLN A 308 -28.48 -15.03 -1.89
C GLN A 308 -28.82 -13.54 -1.77
N ASP A 309 -27.95 -12.67 -2.25
CA ASP A 309 -28.16 -11.22 -2.27
C ASP A 309 -29.06 -10.74 -3.44
N ALA A 310 -29.56 -11.66 -4.27
CA ALA A 310 -30.33 -11.37 -5.48
C ALA A 310 -29.61 -10.42 -6.47
N ASN A 311 -28.28 -10.47 -6.51
CA ASN A 311 -27.46 -9.69 -7.43
C ASN A 311 -27.34 -10.38 -8.81
N PHE A 312 -28.42 -10.32 -9.58
CA PHE A 312 -28.53 -11.00 -10.87
C PHE A 312 -27.58 -10.45 -11.94
N HIS A 313 -27.24 -9.16 -11.88
CA HIS A 313 -26.23 -8.56 -12.76
C HIS A 313 -24.87 -9.23 -12.56
N ALA A 314 -24.44 -9.38 -11.31
CA ALA A 314 -23.17 -10.02 -11.00
C ALA A 314 -23.14 -11.49 -11.45
N LEU A 315 -24.23 -12.22 -11.24
CA LEU A 315 -24.38 -13.60 -11.73
C LEU A 315 -24.30 -13.69 -13.26
N GLU A 316 -24.98 -12.81 -13.99
CA GLU A 316 -24.94 -12.77 -15.45
C GLU A 316 -23.50 -12.56 -15.95
N VAL A 317 -22.77 -11.63 -15.32
CA VAL A 317 -21.36 -11.39 -15.62
C VAL A 317 -20.52 -12.64 -15.34
N LEU A 318 -20.71 -13.32 -14.21
CA LEU A 318 -19.98 -14.54 -13.89
C LEU A 318 -20.25 -15.67 -14.90
N PHE A 319 -21.51 -15.96 -15.23
CA PHE A 319 -21.88 -16.98 -16.21
C PHE A 319 -21.34 -16.69 -17.61
N THR A 320 -21.36 -15.41 -18.00
CA THR A 320 -20.90 -14.98 -19.33
C THR A 320 -19.38 -15.02 -19.44
N ARG A 321 -18.65 -14.69 -18.38
CA ARG A 321 -17.19 -14.49 -18.44
C ARG A 321 -16.38 -15.70 -17.96
N HIS A 322 -16.94 -16.52 -17.07
CA HIS A 322 -16.25 -17.61 -16.37
C HIS A 322 -17.00 -18.94 -16.52
N PRO A 323 -16.72 -19.73 -17.58
CA PRO A 323 -17.48 -20.94 -17.91
C PRO A 323 -17.38 -22.04 -16.84
N GLU A 324 -16.36 -22.03 -15.98
CA GLU A 324 -16.21 -22.96 -14.87
C GLU A 324 -17.36 -22.87 -13.85
N VAL A 325 -18.02 -21.70 -13.74
CA VAL A 325 -19.13 -21.45 -12.82
C VAL A 325 -20.41 -22.18 -13.28
N LEU A 326 -20.58 -22.39 -14.59
CA LEU A 326 -21.78 -22.99 -15.18
C LEU A 326 -22.02 -24.45 -14.75
N ARG A 327 -20.98 -25.15 -14.28
CA ARG A 327 -21.12 -26.50 -13.69
C ARG A 327 -21.88 -26.50 -12.36
N TYR A 328 -22.12 -25.33 -11.79
CA TYR A 328 -22.86 -25.13 -10.54
C TYR A 328 -24.15 -24.33 -10.77
N TRP A 329 -24.56 -24.13 -12.04
CA TRP A 329 -25.65 -23.23 -12.41
C TRP A 329 -26.95 -23.51 -11.64
N PHE A 330 -27.36 -24.78 -11.53
CA PHE A 330 -28.55 -25.16 -10.77
C PHE A 330 -28.40 -24.92 -9.26
N GLY A 331 -27.23 -25.22 -8.70
CA GLY A 331 -26.95 -25.00 -7.28
C GLY A 331 -26.98 -23.51 -6.93
N ILE A 332 -26.41 -22.67 -7.79
CA ILE A 332 -26.39 -21.21 -7.63
C ILE A 332 -27.83 -20.67 -7.68
N LEU A 333 -28.62 -21.05 -8.68
CA LEU A 333 -30.01 -20.58 -8.79
C LEU A 333 -30.93 -21.11 -7.69
N ALA A 334 -30.64 -22.28 -7.14
CA ALA A 334 -31.36 -22.80 -5.98
C ALA A 334 -31.11 -21.99 -4.70
N ASN A 335 -30.05 -21.17 -4.65
CA ASN A 335 -29.74 -20.31 -3.50
C ASN A 335 -30.34 -18.90 -3.59
N VAL A 336 -31.05 -18.58 -4.67
CA VAL A 336 -31.83 -17.33 -4.72
C VAL A 336 -32.90 -17.38 -3.62
N PRO A 337 -33.17 -16.31 -2.85
CA PRO A 337 -34.22 -16.36 -1.84
C PRO A 337 -35.60 -16.59 -2.47
N GLU A 338 -36.45 -17.42 -1.85
CA GLU A 338 -37.76 -17.82 -2.37
C GLU A 338 -38.76 -16.65 -2.48
N VAL A 339 -38.47 -15.56 -1.77
CA VAL A 339 -39.27 -14.32 -1.79
C VAL A 339 -38.98 -13.43 -3.01
N VAL A 340 -37.96 -13.74 -3.80
CA VAL A 340 -37.58 -12.93 -4.96
C VAL A 340 -38.43 -13.29 -6.17
N ASP A 341 -38.96 -12.26 -6.83
CA ASP A 341 -39.76 -12.41 -8.05
C ASP A 341 -38.92 -13.05 -9.18
N VAL A 342 -39.44 -14.17 -9.70
CA VAL A 342 -38.83 -14.97 -10.77
C VAL A 342 -38.61 -14.17 -12.04
N LEU A 343 -39.43 -13.16 -12.30
CA LEU A 343 -39.29 -12.32 -13.49
C LEU A 343 -37.98 -11.54 -13.50
N GLN A 344 -37.40 -11.24 -12.32
CA GLN A 344 -36.14 -10.51 -12.21
C GLN A 344 -34.95 -11.33 -12.72
N TYR A 345 -35.00 -12.66 -12.57
CA TYR A 345 -33.90 -13.56 -12.96
C TYR A 345 -34.28 -14.59 -14.01
N LYS A 346 -35.45 -14.46 -14.65
CA LYS A 346 -35.92 -15.35 -15.73
C LYS A 346 -34.91 -15.47 -16.89
N HIS A 347 -34.11 -14.44 -17.13
CA HIS A 347 -33.07 -14.43 -18.15
C HIS A 347 -31.88 -15.35 -17.80
N LEU A 348 -31.64 -15.60 -16.51
CA LEU A 348 -30.60 -16.50 -15.99
C LEU A 348 -31.04 -17.96 -15.92
N LEU A 349 -32.32 -18.25 -16.15
CA LEU A 349 -32.86 -19.61 -15.99
C LEU A 349 -32.44 -20.54 -17.15
N PRO A 350 -32.13 -21.82 -16.85
CA PRO A 350 -31.82 -22.83 -17.85
C PRO A 350 -32.98 -23.05 -18.82
N LYS A 351 -32.69 -23.08 -20.12
CA LYS A 351 -33.68 -23.35 -21.18
C LYS A 351 -33.36 -24.68 -21.85
N LEU A 352 -34.38 -25.36 -22.35
CA LEU A 352 -34.21 -26.60 -23.11
C LEU A 352 -34.20 -26.30 -24.62
N ASP A 353 -33.23 -26.88 -25.33
CA ASP A 353 -33.29 -26.95 -26.78
C ASP A 353 -34.26 -28.07 -27.19
N THR A 354 -35.40 -27.65 -27.75
CA THR A 354 -36.47 -28.55 -28.21
C THR A 354 -36.02 -29.60 -29.23
N ARG A 355 -34.91 -29.37 -29.95
CA ARG A 355 -34.41 -30.30 -30.97
C ARG A 355 -33.50 -31.37 -30.37
N THR A 356 -32.65 -31.00 -29.42
CA THR A 356 -31.64 -31.91 -28.84
C THR A 356 -32.11 -32.54 -27.53
N GLY A 357 -33.12 -31.96 -26.88
CA GLY A 357 -33.58 -32.40 -25.56
C GLY A 357 -32.54 -32.19 -24.47
N ARG A 358 -31.60 -31.25 -24.68
CA ARG A 358 -30.57 -30.86 -23.71
C ARG A 358 -30.74 -29.41 -23.31
N GLU A 359 -30.13 -29.05 -22.19
CA GLU A 359 -29.97 -27.67 -21.78
C GLU A 359 -29.29 -26.84 -22.89
N MET A 360 -29.80 -25.63 -23.12
CA MET A 360 -29.20 -24.65 -24.01
C MET A 360 -27.92 -24.11 -23.40
N GLU A 361 -26.85 -24.12 -24.18
CA GLU A 361 -25.58 -23.52 -23.77
C GLU A 361 -25.76 -22.01 -23.52
N TRP A 362 -25.14 -21.55 -22.43
CA TRP A 362 -25.05 -20.15 -22.09
C TRP A 362 -24.12 -19.47 -23.10
N PRO A 363 -24.42 -18.25 -23.57
CA PRO A 363 -23.55 -17.52 -24.49
C PRO A 363 -22.29 -17.01 -23.77
N VAL A 364 -21.32 -17.91 -23.56
CA VAL A 364 -20.04 -17.59 -22.91
C VAL A 364 -19.20 -16.69 -23.81
N VAL A 365 -18.73 -15.57 -23.27
CA VAL A 365 -17.82 -14.61 -23.91
C VAL A 365 -16.65 -14.35 -22.97
N PRO A 366 -15.59 -15.18 -23.00
CA PRO A 366 -14.42 -14.99 -22.14
C PRO A 366 -13.75 -13.64 -22.41
N TRP A 367 -13.07 -13.08 -21.41
CA TRP A 367 -12.37 -11.79 -21.54
C TRP A 367 -11.24 -11.80 -22.56
N ARG A 368 -10.65 -12.97 -22.81
CA ARG A 368 -9.54 -13.15 -23.74
C ARG A 368 -9.62 -14.45 -24.54
N LYS A 369 -8.77 -14.55 -25.56
CA LYS A 369 -8.51 -15.81 -26.27
C LYS A 369 -7.78 -16.79 -25.36
N LYS A 370 -7.95 -18.09 -25.60
CA LYS A 370 -7.23 -19.13 -24.86
C LYS A 370 -5.73 -18.97 -25.03
N ASP A 371 -5.02 -18.98 -23.91
CA ASP A 371 -3.57 -18.96 -23.85
C ASP A 371 -3.02 -20.39 -23.73
N TRP A 372 -1.75 -20.60 -24.03
CA TRP A 372 -1.13 -21.93 -23.92
C TRP A 372 -1.13 -22.46 -22.48
N THR A 373 -1.13 -21.56 -21.48
CA THR A 373 -1.30 -21.90 -20.06
C THR A 373 -2.64 -22.57 -19.74
N SER A 374 -3.64 -22.42 -20.62
CA SER A 374 -4.97 -23.03 -20.44
C SER A 374 -5.03 -24.50 -20.87
N THR A 375 -3.95 -25.06 -21.40
CA THR A 375 -3.85 -26.47 -21.82
C THR A 375 -3.93 -27.39 -20.59
N PRO A 376 -4.65 -28.52 -20.63
CA PRO A 376 -4.81 -29.41 -19.48
C PRO A 376 -3.49 -29.83 -18.84
N SER A 377 -2.48 -30.20 -19.65
CA SER A 377 -1.16 -30.60 -19.17
C SER A 377 -0.46 -29.50 -18.36
N VAL A 378 -0.55 -28.24 -18.82
CA VAL A 378 0.04 -27.10 -18.11
C VAL A 378 -0.75 -26.77 -16.85
N ARG A 379 -2.08 -26.86 -16.90
CA ARG A 379 -2.92 -26.63 -15.72
C ARG A 379 -2.72 -27.67 -14.64
N GLU A 380 -2.60 -28.94 -15.01
CA GLU A 380 -2.29 -30.02 -14.08
C GLU A 380 -0.91 -29.83 -13.48
N PHE A 381 0.09 -29.50 -14.30
CA PHE A 381 1.44 -29.20 -13.85
C PHE A 381 1.49 -27.99 -12.88
N VAL A 382 0.75 -26.92 -13.17
CA VAL A 382 0.61 -25.75 -12.30
C VAL A 382 -0.19 -26.07 -11.03
N GLY A 383 -1.28 -26.82 -11.13
CA GLY A 383 -2.15 -27.18 -10.00
C GLY A 383 -1.54 -28.22 -9.06
N ILE A 384 -0.44 -28.89 -9.45
CA ILE A 384 0.40 -29.67 -8.54
C ILE A 384 1.28 -28.75 -7.68
N VAL A 385 1.64 -27.57 -8.20
CA VAL A 385 2.57 -26.63 -7.55
C VAL A 385 1.85 -25.57 -6.73
N GLU A 386 0.71 -25.08 -7.22
CA GLU A 386 -0.23 -24.32 -6.43
C GLU A 386 -1.13 -25.31 -5.71
N ASP A 387 -1.07 -25.39 -4.38
CA ASP A 387 -2.12 -25.98 -3.56
C ASP A 387 -3.43 -25.26 -3.90
N SER A 388 -4.14 -25.74 -4.93
CA SER A 388 -5.19 -24.95 -5.56
C SER A 388 -6.30 -24.70 -4.53
N ASP A 389 -6.61 -23.42 -4.30
CA ASP A 389 -7.76 -22.94 -3.50
C ASP A 389 -9.11 -23.54 -3.91
N ASP A 390 -9.18 -24.23 -5.07
CA ASP A 390 -10.29 -25.08 -5.48
C ASP A 390 -10.52 -26.28 -4.54
N THR A 391 -9.63 -26.50 -3.57
CA THR A 391 -9.76 -27.47 -2.47
C THR A 391 -10.45 -26.90 -1.23
N ASN A 392 -10.85 -25.62 -1.21
CA ASN A 392 -11.79 -25.18 -0.19
C ASN A 392 -13.05 -26.04 -0.31
N PRO A 393 -13.45 -26.78 0.75
CA PRO A 393 -14.59 -27.65 0.69
C PRO A 393 -15.78 -26.80 0.24
N LEU A 394 -16.33 -27.17 -0.92
CA LEU A 394 -17.55 -26.55 -1.43
C LEU A 394 -18.57 -26.53 -0.28
N GLN A 395 -19.17 -25.36 -0.04
CA GLN A 395 -20.13 -25.16 1.03
C GLN A 395 -21.20 -26.27 1.01
N GLU A 396 -21.70 -26.69 2.18
CA GLU A 396 -22.74 -27.73 2.24
C GLU A 396 -23.93 -27.33 1.36
N GLY A 397 -24.31 -28.22 0.43
CA GLY A 397 -25.39 -27.97 -0.55
C GLY A 397 -24.92 -27.57 -1.96
N VAL A 398 -23.62 -27.32 -2.17
CA VAL A 398 -23.07 -27.06 -3.50
C VAL A 398 -22.86 -28.38 -4.25
N PHE A 399 -23.67 -28.62 -5.29
CA PHE A 399 -23.53 -29.78 -6.16
C PHE A 399 -23.10 -29.38 -7.57
N LYS A 400 -22.23 -30.22 -8.17
CA LYS A 400 -21.84 -30.11 -9.58
C LYS A 400 -22.89 -30.82 -10.42
N SER A 401 -23.37 -30.19 -11.48
CA SER A 401 -24.19 -30.81 -12.51
C SER A 401 -23.37 -31.01 -13.78
N ASP A 402 -23.80 -31.99 -14.59
CA ASP A 402 -23.35 -32.06 -15.98
C ASP A 402 -23.78 -30.78 -16.71
N TYR A 403 -22.90 -30.29 -17.58
CA TYR A 403 -23.16 -29.10 -18.35
C TYR A 403 -22.69 -29.29 -19.80
N PRO A 404 -23.59 -29.22 -20.80
CA PRO A 404 -25.06 -29.03 -20.68
C PRO A 404 -25.79 -30.23 -20.05
N ALA A 405 -26.79 -29.96 -19.22
CA ALA A 405 -27.56 -30.97 -18.50
C ALA A 405 -28.61 -31.70 -19.37
N SER A 406 -29.08 -32.84 -18.87
CA SER A 406 -30.18 -33.60 -19.50
C SER A 406 -31.53 -32.90 -19.29
N LYS A 407 -32.52 -33.26 -20.13
CA LYS A 407 -33.90 -32.78 -19.94
C LYS A 407 -34.44 -33.15 -18.56
N GLU A 408 -34.15 -34.37 -18.11
CA GLU A 408 -34.60 -34.89 -16.83
C GLU A 408 -34.06 -34.05 -15.68
N ASP A 409 -32.77 -33.67 -15.71
CA ASP A 409 -32.15 -32.85 -14.66
C ASP A 409 -32.72 -31.44 -14.62
N VAL A 410 -32.94 -30.82 -15.79
CA VAL A 410 -33.56 -29.49 -15.88
C VAL A 410 -34.99 -29.54 -15.34
N CYS A 411 -35.80 -30.53 -15.76
CA CYS A 411 -37.15 -30.72 -15.23
C CYS A 411 -37.16 -30.91 -13.70
N GLN A 412 -36.28 -31.77 -13.17
CA GLN A 412 -36.15 -31.98 -11.73
C GLN A 412 -35.75 -30.72 -10.98
N PHE A 413 -34.88 -29.88 -11.55
CA PHE A 413 -34.54 -28.57 -10.99
C PHE A 413 -35.78 -27.67 -10.87
N TYR A 414 -36.53 -27.49 -11.96
CA TYR A 414 -37.73 -26.64 -11.97
C TYR A 414 -38.82 -27.15 -11.00
N GLU A 415 -39.09 -28.46 -11.00
CA GLU A 415 -40.09 -29.06 -10.10
C GLU A 415 -39.73 -28.91 -8.63
N ARG A 416 -38.47 -29.19 -8.28
CA ARG A 416 -37.97 -29.01 -6.91
C ARG A 416 -38.02 -27.55 -6.51
N ARG A 417 -37.56 -26.64 -7.37
CA ARG A 417 -37.48 -25.22 -7.05
C ARG A 417 -38.84 -24.57 -6.90
N ALA A 418 -39.82 -24.94 -7.73
CA ALA A 418 -41.19 -24.46 -7.60
C ALA A 418 -41.81 -24.90 -6.25
N ARG A 419 -41.54 -26.15 -5.83
CA ARG A 419 -41.98 -26.67 -4.53
C ARG A 419 -41.32 -25.94 -3.36
N GLU A 420 -40.01 -25.71 -3.43
CA GLU A 420 -39.28 -24.93 -2.40
C GLU A 420 -39.85 -23.52 -2.25
N ILE A 421 -40.14 -22.83 -3.37
CA ILE A 421 -40.76 -21.50 -3.35
C ILE A 421 -42.13 -21.56 -2.68
N GLU A 422 -42.97 -22.51 -3.04
CA GLU A 422 -44.31 -22.69 -2.44
C GLU A 422 -44.22 -23.00 -0.94
N GLU A 423 -43.36 -23.95 -0.54
CA GLU A 423 -43.22 -24.40 0.85
C GLU A 423 -42.61 -23.34 1.77
N ALA A 424 -41.62 -22.58 1.32
CA ALA A 424 -40.90 -21.62 2.15
C ALA A 424 -41.53 -20.22 2.14
N SER A 425 -42.00 -19.73 0.99
CA SER A 425 -42.55 -18.36 0.87
C SER A 425 -44.07 -18.30 0.94
N GLY A 426 -44.77 -19.39 0.59
CA GLY A 426 -46.23 -19.40 0.41
C GLY A 426 -46.74 -18.62 -0.81
N VAL A 427 -45.84 -18.09 -1.66
CA VAL A 427 -46.20 -17.30 -2.85
C VAL A 427 -46.33 -18.22 -4.06
N VAL A 428 -47.53 -18.78 -4.25
CA VAL A 428 -47.84 -19.70 -5.35
C VAL A 428 -47.62 -19.07 -6.72
N ASP A 429 -47.86 -17.77 -6.87
CA ASP A 429 -47.71 -17.07 -8.14
C ASP A 429 -46.27 -17.15 -8.67
N PHE A 430 -45.26 -17.03 -7.79
CA PHE A 430 -43.85 -17.16 -8.18
C PHE A 430 -43.50 -18.59 -8.59
N ALA A 431 -44.01 -19.59 -7.88
CA ALA A 431 -43.83 -20.99 -8.26
C ALA A 431 -44.45 -21.29 -9.64
N VAL A 432 -45.62 -20.72 -9.93
CA VAL A 432 -46.28 -20.85 -11.24
C VAL A 432 -45.49 -20.14 -12.34
N ASP A 433 -45.03 -18.91 -12.09
CA ASP A 433 -44.27 -18.13 -13.07
C ASP A 433 -42.90 -18.74 -13.39
N LEU A 434 -42.33 -19.53 -12.48
CA LEU A 434 -41.11 -20.31 -12.71
C LEU A 434 -41.31 -21.44 -13.72
N VAL A 435 -42.45 -22.14 -13.66
CA VAL A 435 -42.73 -23.32 -14.49
C VAL A 435 -43.42 -22.95 -15.82
N ARG A 436 -43.71 -21.66 -16.02
CA ARG A 436 -44.42 -21.11 -17.19
C ARG A 436 -43.51 -20.57 -18.28
#